data_AF-A0A0F8Z2A3-F1
#
_entry.id   AF-A0A0F8Z2A3-F1
#
_cell.length_a   1.000
_cell.length_b   1.000
_cell.length_c   1.000
_cell.angle_alpha   90.00
_cell.angle_beta   90.00
_cell.angle_gamma   90.00
#
_symmetry.space_group_name_H-M   'P 1'
#
loop_
_entity.id
_entity.type
_entity.pdbx_description
1 polymer ?
#
loop_
_entity_poly.entity_id
_entity_poly.type
_entity_poly.pdbx_seq_one_letter_code
_entity_poly.pdbx_strand_id
1 'polypeptide(L)'
;MAKLTDYKLGRRNIPWSTLSWNWMSGCDGVDGVHCYGCYAKGIAENRLRGRYGYPEDEPFKVVLHKDKMGLPTRRKKSTVYFSVSMGDWMFAESEWRREALGIMRDCPQH
;
A
#
# COMPACT_ATOMS: atom_id res chain seq x y z
N MET A 1 10.89 16.10 21.03
CA MET A 1 9.98 14.94 20.92
C MET A 1 9.22 15.05 19.61
N ALA A 2 9.66 14.32 18.56
CA ALA A 2 8.95 14.32 17.29
C ALA A 2 7.55 13.71 17.51
N LYS A 3 6.51 14.48 17.19
CA LYS A 3 5.13 13.99 17.26
C LYS A 3 5.03 12.76 16.36
N LEU A 4 4.53 11.63 16.90
CA LEU A 4 4.25 10.36 16.21
C LEU A 4 3.21 10.48 15.08
N THR A 5 2.95 11.68 14.56
CA THR A 5 1.93 12.03 13.57
C THR A 5 2.47 12.15 12.15
N ASP A 6 3.78 12.08 11.93
CA ASP A 6 4.39 12.40 10.62
C ASP A 6 4.80 11.20 9.75
N TYR A 7 4.46 9.96 10.11
CA TYR A 7 4.44 8.92 9.10
C TYR A 7 3.18 9.09 8.25
N LYS A 8 3.32 9.79 7.11
CA LYS A 8 2.24 10.06 6.15
C LYS A 8 1.73 8.77 5.49
N LEU A 9 1.03 7.93 6.25
CA LEU A 9 0.05 7.01 5.70
C LEU A 9 -1.02 7.89 5.05
N GLY A 10 -1.16 7.81 3.73
CA GLY A 10 -2.06 8.67 2.97
C GLY A 10 -3.50 8.52 3.48
N ARG A 11 -4.10 9.60 3.98
CA ARG A 11 -5.55 9.69 4.12
C ARG A 11 -6.13 9.90 2.73
N ARG A 12 -6.43 8.81 2.03
CA ARG A 12 -7.43 8.87 0.96
C ARG A 12 -8.78 8.73 1.63
N ASN A 13 -9.78 9.50 1.18
CA ASN A 13 -11.16 9.39 1.66
C ASN A 13 -11.72 8.05 1.19
N ILE A 14 -11.31 6.97 1.85
CA ILE A 14 -11.80 5.62 1.66
C ILE A 14 -12.70 5.34 2.86
N PRO A 15 -14.03 5.45 2.70
CA PRO A 15 -14.95 5.58 3.83
C PRO A 15 -14.90 4.42 4.84
N TRP A 16 -14.51 3.23 4.40
CA TRP A 16 -14.44 2.03 5.22
C TRP A 16 -13.10 1.85 5.96
N SER A 17 -12.15 2.78 5.82
CA SER A 17 -10.82 2.67 6.44
C SER A 17 -10.42 3.97 7.15
N THR A 18 -9.62 3.83 8.20
CA THR A 18 -9.01 4.97 8.90
C THR A 18 -7.76 5.47 8.18
N LEU A 19 -6.93 4.54 7.68
CA LEU A 19 -5.68 4.81 6.96
C LEU A 19 -5.42 3.75 5.89
N SER A 20 -4.69 4.11 4.83
CA SER A 20 -4.16 3.13 3.87
C SER A 20 -2.75 2.68 4.29
N TRP A 21 -2.53 1.38 4.38
CA TRP A 21 -1.21 0.78 4.58
C TRP A 21 -0.76 0.10 3.28
N ASN A 22 -0.02 0.86 2.47
CA ASN A 22 0.47 0.42 1.16
C ASN A 22 1.94 -0.01 1.26
N TRP A 23 2.19 -1.21 1.78
CA TRP A 23 3.52 -1.83 1.76
C TRP A 23 3.91 -2.36 0.38
N MET A 24 2.98 -2.34 -0.59
CA MET A 24 3.25 -2.52 -2.02
C MET A 24 2.41 -1.54 -2.86
N SER A 25 2.79 -1.35 -4.11
CA SER A 25 2.02 -0.67 -5.15
C SER A 25 2.13 -1.42 -6.48
N GLY A 26 1.17 -1.21 -7.37
CA GLY A 26 1.13 -1.86 -8.67
C GLY A 26 0.53 -3.26 -8.64
N CYS A 27 0.26 -3.76 -9.84
CA CYS A 27 -0.33 -5.07 -10.12
C CYS A 27 -0.03 -5.37 -11.58
N ASP A 28 0.45 -6.57 -11.90
CA ASP A 28 0.80 -6.93 -13.29
C ASP A 28 -0.41 -7.35 -14.13
N GLY A 29 -1.59 -7.45 -13.50
CA GLY A 29 -2.79 -7.94 -14.17
C GLY A 29 -2.77 -9.46 -14.35
N VAL A 30 -3.94 -10.08 -14.39
CA VAL A 30 -4.04 -11.52 -14.64
C VAL A 30 -3.62 -11.75 -16.08
N ASP A 31 -2.64 -12.63 -16.29
CA ASP A 31 -2.04 -12.91 -17.60
C ASP A 31 -1.51 -11.65 -18.33
N GLY A 32 -1.03 -10.65 -17.57
CA GLY A 32 -0.51 -9.39 -18.11
C GLY A 32 -1.58 -8.38 -18.54
N VAL A 33 -2.86 -8.65 -18.28
CA VAL A 33 -3.97 -7.76 -18.63
C VAL A 33 -4.53 -7.09 -17.38
N HIS A 34 -4.42 -5.76 -17.31
CA HIS A 34 -4.98 -4.99 -16.21
C HIS A 34 -6.50 -4.78 -16.37
N CYS A 35 -7.20 -4.58 -15.25
CA CYS A 35 -8.62 -4.27 -15.25
C CYS A 35 -8.91 -2.98 -16.06
N TYR A 36 -9.94 -3.03 -16.92
CA TYR A 36 -10.34 -1.91 -17.80
C TYR A 36 -10.56 -0.57 -17.06
N GLY A 37 -11.13 -0.62 -15.85
CA GLY A 37 -11.41 0.56 -15.02
C GLY A 37 -10.49 0.71 -13.80
N CYS A 38 -9.25 0.22 -13.85
CA CYS A 38 -8.37 0.22 -12.67
C CYS A 38 -8.03 1.65 -12.20
N TYR A 39 -8.65 2.08 -11.10
CA TYR A 39 -8.42 3.41 -10.54
C TYR A 39 -6.96 3.60 -10.09
N ALA A 40 -6.33 2.55 -9.55
CA ALA A 40 -4.97 2.62 -9.03
C ALA A 40 -3.97 2.82 -10.18
N LYS A 41 -4.15 2.12 -11.31
CA LYS A 41 -3.37 2.31 -12.54
C LYS A 41 -3.53 3.72 -13.07
N GLY A 42 -4.77 4.19 -13.21
CA GLY A 42 -5.05 5.54 -13.67
C GLY A 42 -4.41 6.61 -12.78
N ILE A 43 -4.45 6.47 -11.45
CA ILE A 43 -3.78 7.41 -10.54
C ILE A 43 -2.25 7.33 -10.68
N ALA A 44 -1.68 6.12 -10.76
CA ALA A 44 -0.25 5.92 -10.90
C ALA A 44 0.29 6.58 -12.18
N GLU A 45 -0.35 6.29 -13.31
CA GLU A 45 0.06 6.77 -14.64
C GLU A 45 -0.08 8.28 -14.81
N ASN A 46 -1.16 8.87 -14.27
CA ASN A 46 -1.51 10.27 -14.53
C ASN A 46 -1.06 11.25 -13.45
N ARG A 47 -0.80 10.79 -12.22
CA ARG A 47 -0.55 11.68 -11.08
C ARG A 47 0.73 11.38 -10.31
N LEU A 48 1.14 10.12 -10.27
CA LEU A 48 2.24 9.68 -9.41
C LEU A 48 3.51 9.30 -10.18
N ARG A 49 3.48 9.24 -11.51
CA ARG A 49 4.65 8.98 -12.36
C ARG A 49 5.89 9.75 -11.89
N GLY A 50 6.97 9.01 -11.63
CA GLY A 50 8.25 9.55 -11.13
C GLY A 50 8.25 10.11 -9.71
N ARG A 51 7.17 9.92 -8.93
CA ARG A 51 6.96 10.57 -7.63
C ARG A 51 6.55 9.56 -6.57
N TYR A 52 6.87 9.88 -5.31
CA TYR A 52 6.40 9.12 -4.13
C TYR A 52 6.71 7.59 -4.17
N GLY A 53 7.78 7.21 -4.86
CA GLY A 53 8.21 5.82 -5.03
C GLY A 53 7.61 5.10 -6.26
N TYR A 54 6.92 5.81 -7.15
CA TYR A 54 6.42 5.28 -8.41
C TYR A 54 7.47 5.52 -9.52
N PRO A 55 7.81 4.51 -10.35
CA PRO A 55 8.74 4.67 -11.46
C PRO A 55 8.25 5.68 -12.51
N GLU A 56 9.19 6.24 -13.29
CA GLU A 56 8.87 7.13 -14.40
C GLU A 56 8.34 6.35 -15.61
N ASP A 57 8.99 5.25 -15.99
CA ASP A 57 8.66 4.51 -17.21
C ASP A 57 7.38 3.68 -17.03
N GLU A 58 7.39 2.81 -16.02
CA GLU A 58 6.32 1.88 -15.69
C GLU A 58 5.76 2.18 -14.29
N PRO A 59 4.94 3.23 -14.14
CA PRO A 59 4.50 3.70 -12.83
C PRO A 59 3.60 2.69 -12.11
N PHE A 60 2.95 1.77 -12.80
CA PHE A 60 2.03 0.79 -12.18
C PHE A 60 2.59 -0.63 -12.04
N LYS A 61 3.89 -0.84 -12.31
CA LYS A 61 4.54 -2.13 -12.05
C LYS A 61 4.52 -2.46 -10.56
N VAL A 62 4.63 -3.75 -10.23
CA VAL A 62 4.74 -4.20 -8.85
C VAL A 62 6.01 -3.62 -8.20
N VAL A 63 5.83 -2.91 -7.08
CA VAL A 63 6.90 -2.36 -6.24
C VAL A 63 6.59 -2.66 -4.79
N LEU A 64 7.56 -3.27 -4.09
CA LEU A 64 7.49 -3.61 -2.68
C LEU A 64 8.21 -2.55 -1.85
N HIS A 65 7.53 -2.00 -0.83
CA HIS A 65 8.00 -0.90 0.00
C HIS A 65 8.39 -1.40 1.39
N LYS A 66 9.62 -1.90 1.54
CA LYS A 66 10.12 -2.45 2.82
C LYS A 66 10.02 -1.43 3.97
N ASP A 67 10.27 -0.17 3.66
CA ASP A 67 10.20 0.97 4.59
C ASP A 67 8.78 1.20 5.15
N LYS A 68 7.75 0.69 4.46
CA LYS A 68 6.34 0.83 4.83
C LYS A 68 5.76 -0.43 5.49
N MET A 69 6.47 -1.55 5.47
CA MET A 69 5.97 -2.83 6.01
C MET A 69 5.64 -2.69 7.51
N GLY A 70 6.59 -2.20 8.32
CA GLY A 70 6.41 -2.06 9.77
C GLY A 70 5.59 -0.86 10.26
N LEU A 71 4.81 -0.19 9.43
CA LEU A 71 4.07 1.02 9.87
C LEU A 71 2.92 0.76 10.86
N PRO A 72 2.15 -0.34 10.75
CA PRO A 72 1.11 -0.63 11.73
C PRO A 72 1.63 -0.78 13.17
N THR A 73 2.83 -1.34 13.34
CA THR A 73 3.43 -1.60 14.67
C THR A 73 3.75 -0.31 15.43
N ARG A 74 3.95 0.80 14.70
CA ARG A 74 4.30 2.11 15.29
C ARG A 74 3.08 2.88 15.77
N ARG A 75 1.88 2.47 15.36
CA ARG A 75 0.65 3.19 15.67
C ARG A 75 0.05 2.64 16.96
N LYS A 76 -0.31 3.55 17.88
CA LYS A 76 -0.96 3.17 19.16
C LYS A 76 -2.48 3.27 19.13
N LYS A 77 -3.03 4.07 18.20
CA LYS A 77 -4.48 4.29 18.08
C LYS A 77 -5.10 3.16 17.26
N SER A 78 -6.21 2.58 17.73
CA SER A 78 -7.02 1.62 16.95
C SER A 78 -7.32 2.18 15.56
N THR A 79 -7.07 1.37 14.53
CA THR A 79 -7.03 1.82 13.13
C THR A 79 -7.44 0.70 12.20
N VAL A 80 -8.55 0.90 11.50
CA VAL A 80 -8.91 0.04 10.37
C VAL A 80 -8.02 0.40 9.18
N TYR A 81 -7.14 -0.50 8.78
CA TYR A 81 -6.26 -0.29 7.64
C TYR A 81 -6.85 -0.85 6.35
N PHE A 82 -6.77 -0.08 5.27
CA PHE A 82 -6.82 -0.66 3.92
C PHE A 82 -5.41 -1.10 3.54
N SER A 83 -5.17 -2.40 3.66
CA SER A 83 -3.93 -3.07 3.25
C SER A 83 -3.85 -3.11 1.72
N VAL A 84 -2.99 -2.27 1.14
CA VAL A 84 -2.71 -2.23 -0.32
C VAL A 84 -3.89 -1.73 -1.16
N SER A 85 -4.14 -0.44 -1.02
CA SER A 85 -5.09 0.34 -1.83
C SER A 85 -4.51 0.86 -3.16
N MET A 86 -3.22 0.62 -3.45
CA MET A 86 -2.58 1.04 -4.71
C MET A 86 -1.92 -0.13 -5.44
N GLY A 87 -2.30 -1.36 -5.14
CA GLY A 87 -1.75 -2.56 -5.75
C GLY A 87 -2.63 -3.76 -5.45
N ASP A 88 -2.09 -4.95 -5.65
CA ASP A 88 -2.81 -6.20 -5.42
C ASP A 88 -1.89 -7.25 -4.77
N TRP A 89 -2.32 -7.74 -3.60
CA TRP A 89 -1.59 -8.74 -2.80
C TRP A 89 -1.17 -9.97 -3.60
N MET A 90 -1.97 -10.39 -4.58
CA MET A 90 -1.74 -11.65 -5.28
C MET A 90 -0.48 -11.63 -6.15
N PHE A 91 0.01 -10.45 -6.49
CA PHE A 91 1.26 -10.25 -7.24
C PHE A 91 2.48 -10.01 -6.34
N ALA A 92 2.32 -10.05 -5.01
CA ALA A 92 3.45 -10.05 -4.10
C ALA A 92 3.99 -11.47 -3.87
N GLU A 93 5.30 -11.57 -3.70
CA GLU A 93 5.94 -12.81 -3.28
C GLU A 93 5.38 -13.31 -1.94
N SER A 94 5.42 -14.63 -1.75
CA SER A 94 4.72 -15.28 -0.64
C SER A 94 5.22 -14.83 0.75
N GLU A 95 6.51 -14.55 0.89
CA GLU A 95 7.14 -14.09 2.11
C GLU A 95 6.64 -12.70 2.54
N TRP A 96 6.43 -11.80 1.59
CA TRP A 96 5.89 -10.46 1.86
C TRP A 96 4.46 -10.51 2.35
N ARG A 97 3.64 -11.37 1.74
CA ARG A 97 2.27 -11.63 2.21
C ARG A 97 2.25 -12.21 3.62
N ARG A 98 3.13 -13.17 3.92
CA ARG A 98 3.25 -13.75 5.27
C ARG A 98 3.72 -12.73 6.30
N GLU A 99 4.67 -11.87 5.97
CA GLU A 99 5.12 -10.80 6.85
C GLU A 99 4.00 -9.81 7.15
N ALA A 100 3.27 -9.37 6.12
CA ALA A 100 2.13 -8.47 6.30
C ALA A 100 1.03 -9.09 7.18
N LEU A 101 0.69 -10.36 6.97
CA LEU A 101 -0.26 -11.10 7.83
C LEU A 101 0.26 -11.25 9.27
N GLY A 102 1.56 -11.48 9.45
CA GLY A 102 2.19 -11.52 10.76
C GLY A 102 2.05 -10.19 11.49
N ILE A 103 2.28 -9.07 10.81
CA ILE A 103 2.09 -7.73 11.38
C ILE A 103 0.64 -7.49 11.76
N MET A 104 -0.33 -7.91 10.94
CA MET A 104 -1.76 -7.80 11.28
C MET A 104 -2.09 -8.58 12.56
N ARG A 105 -1.60 -9.82 12.66
CA ARG A 105 -1.79 -10.67 13.84
C ARG A 105 -1.16 -10.06 15.10
N ASP A 106 0.04 -9.50 14.97
CA ASP A 106 0.85 -9.05 16.11
C ASP A 106 0.53 -7.60 16.53
N CYS A 107 -0.31 -6.88 15.77
CA CYS A 107 -0.76 -5.52 16.06
C CYS A 107 -2.21 -5.53 16.57
N PRO A 108 -2.47 -5.60 17.89
CA PRO A 108 -3.84 -5.61 18.43
C PRO A 108 -4.63 -4.32 18.14
N GLN A 109 -3.96 -3.25 17.70
CA GLN A 109 -4.56 -2.00 17.26
C GLN A 109 -5.05 -1.99 15.80
N HIS A 110 -4.76 -3.05 15.03
CA HIS A 110 -5.19 -3.21 13.64
C HIS A 110 -6.65 -3.67 13.55
#